data_AF-A0A931Q3J8-F1
#
_entry.id   AF-A0A931Q3J8-F1
#
_cell.length_a   1.000
_cell.length_b   1.000
_cell.length_c   1.000
_cell.angle_alpha   90.00
_cell.angle_beta   90.00
_cell.angle_gamma   90.00
#
_symmetry.space_group_name_H-M   'P 1'
#
loop_
_entity.id
_entity.type
_entity.pdbx_description
1 polymer ?
#
loop_
_entity_poly.entity_id
_entity_poly.type
_entity_poly.pdbx_seq_one_letter_code
_entity_poly.pdbx_strand_id
1 'polypeptide(L)'
;NQFRMGRGRNIGQFIQELCPILLGWVNYFRLAEVKGVFEELDGWIRRKLRCIQWKQWKRPRARARNLMKRGLDKVRAWKSTSNGRGSWWNSGASHMNEAFPKLFFDQLGLVSLLGQLQKLQCTL
;
A
#
# COMPACT_ATOMS: atom_id res chain seq x y z
N ASN A 1 -3.95 -16.66 -7.72
CA ASN A 1 -2.96 -15.66 -7.26
C ASN A 1 -3.68 -14.48 -6.58
N GLN A 2 -3.66 -14.43 -5.25
CA GLN A 2 -4.52 -13.53 -4.44
C GLN A 2 -4.28 -12.04 -4.72
N PHE A 3 -3.08 -11.66 -5.15
CA PHE A 3 -2.71 -10.28 -5.52
C PHE A 3 -3.37 -9.74 -6.80
N ARG A 4 -4.03 -10.59 -7.60
CA ARG A 4 -4.68 -10.18 -8.87
C ARG A 4 -6.14 -9.79 -8.72
N MET A 5 -6.80 -10.16 -7.61
CA MET A 5 -8.24 -9.94 -7.45
C MET A 5 -8.54 -8.55 -6.87
N GLY A 6 -8.91 -7.60 -7.74
CA GLY A 6 -9.50 -6.32 -7.33
C GLY A 6 -10.99 -6.39 -6.94
N ARG A 7 -11.48 -7.56 -6.50
CA ARG A 7 -12.90 -7.82 -6.24
C ARG A 7 -13.22 -7.60 -4.76
N GLY A 8 -13.70 -6.42 -4.39
CA GLY A 8 -14.45 -6.15 -3.15
C GLY A 8 -13.77 -6.44 -1.79
N ARG A 9 -12.53 -6.92 -1.77
CA ARG A 9 -11.85 -7.33 -0.54
C ARG A 9 -11.63 -6.13 0.39
N ASN A 10 -11.98 -6.28 1.66
CA ASN A 10 -11.66 -5.30 2.67
C ASN A 10 -10.12 -5.19 2.80
N ILE A 11 -9.59 -3.99 2.63
CA ILE A 11 -8.13 -3.76 2.63
C ILE A 11 -7.50 -4.04 4.00
N GLY A 12 -8.22 -3.73 5.09
CA GLY A 12 -7.76 -4.01 6.45
C GLY A 12 -7.69 -5.51 6.72
N GLN A 13 -8.74 -6.26 6.37
CA GLN A 13 -8.73 -7.72 6.47
C GLN A 13 -7.60 -8.34 5.64
N PHE A 14 -7.37 -7.84 4.42
CA PHE A 14 -6.27 -8.32 3.60
C PHE A 14 -4.90 -8.02 4.22
N ILE A 15 -4.73 -6.85 4.86
CA ILE A 15 -3.50 -6.52 5.59
C ILE A 15 -3.29 -7.49 6.75
N GLN A 16 -4.33 -7.79 7.52
CA GLN A 16 -4.26 -8.74 8.63
C GLN A 16 -3.83 -10.14 8.17
N GLU A 17 -4.33 -10.61 7.02
CA GLU A 17 -3.89 -11.88 6.45
C GLU A 17 -2.47 -11.83 5.87
N LEU A 18 -2.05 -10.68 5.35
CA LEU A 18 -0.73 -10.49 4.76
C LEU A 18 0.38 -10.42 5.82
N CYS A 19 0.10 -9.83 6.99
CA CYS A 19 1.12 -9.56 8.01
C CYS A 19 1.84 -10.82 8.52
N PRO A 20 1.16 -11.94 8.87
CA PRO A 20 1.84 -13.17 9.27
C PRO A 20 2.83 -13.70 8.22
N ILE A 21 2.48 -13.60 6.94
CA ILE A 21 3.34 -14.02 5.82
C ILE A 21 4.59 -13.13 5.76
N LEU A 22 4.40 -11.81 5.89
CA LEU A 22 5.49 -10.84 5.89
C LEU A 22 6.44 -11.05 7.08
N LEU A 23 5.89 -11.27 8.27
CA LEU A 23 6.69 -11.53 9.47
C LEU A 23 7.50 -12.83 9.35
N GLY A 24 6.89 -13.90 8.83
CA GLY A 24 7.58 -15.16 8.55
C GLY A 24 8.73 -14.97 7.54
N TRP A 25 8.49 -14.20 6.49
CA TRP A 25 9.51 -13.87 5.49
C TRP A 25 10.68 -13.09 6.09
N VAL A 26 10.41 -12.06 6.90
CA VAL A 26 11.47 -11.29 7.58
C VAL A 26 12.28 -12.17 8.53
N ASN A 27 11.62 -13.05 9.29
CA ASN A 27 12.31 -13.96 10.19
C ASN A 27 13.21 -14.94 9.45
N TYR A 28 12.77 -15.45 8.29
CA TYR A 28 13.58 -16.32 7.44
C TYR A 28 14.83 -15.59 6.91
N PHE A 29 14.70 -14.34 6.46
CA PHE A 29 15.80 -13.54 5.93
C PHE A 29 16.53 -12.68 6.99
N ARG A 30 16.37 -12.95 8.28
CA ARG A 30 16.89 -12.08 9.36
C ARG A 30 18.42 -11.89 9.37
N LEU A 31 19.16 -12.86 8.83
CA LEU A 31 20.62 -12.85 8.73
C LEU A 31 21.13 -12.07 7.50
N ALA A 32 20.23 -11.56 6.65
CA ALA A 32 20.62 -10.77 5.50
C ALA A 32 21.05 -9.36 5.95
N GLU A 33 22.22 -8.90 5.49
CA GLU A 33 22.79 -7.58 5.85
C GLU A 33 22.25 -6.42 5.00
N VAL A 34 21.19 -6.65 4.21
CA VAL A 34 20.69 -5.72 3.19
C VAL A 34 19.49 -4.88 3.64
N LYS A 35 19.71 -3.85 4.46
CA LYS A 35 18.64 -2.97 4.96
C LYS A 35 17.81 -2.29 3.85
N GLY A 36 18.47 -1.83 2.79
CA GLY A 36 17.81 -1.11 1.68
C GLY A 36 16.73 -1.94 0.97
N VAL A 37 16.95 -3.25 0.81
CA VAL A 37 15.98 -4.15 0.17
C VAL A 37 14.67 -4.24 0.96
N PHE A 38 14.74 -4.23 2.30
CA PHE A 38 13.55 -4.28 3.15
C PHE A 38 12.76 -2.98 3.08
N GLU A 39 13.43 -1.84 3.01
CA GLU A 39 12.80 -0.52 2.84
C GLU A 39 12.10 -0.38 1.48
N GLU A 40 12.78 -0.80 0.41
CA GLU A 40 12.20 -0.82 -0.94
C GLU A 40 10.97 -1.72 -0.99
N LEU A 41 11.04 -2.89 -0.36
CA LEU A 41 9.93 -3.84 -0.30
C LEU A 41 8.75 -3.28 0.51
N ASP A 42 9.02 -2.61 1.63
CA ASP A 42 8.03 -1.85 2.40
C ASP A 42 7.30 -0.82 1.52
N GLY A 43 8.05 -0.07 0.70
CA GLY A 43 7.51 0.89 -0.26
C GLY A 43 6.68 0.21 -1.36
N TRP A 44 7.17 -0.90 -1.91
CA TRP A 44 6.51 -1.66 -2.96
C TRP A 44 5.19 -2.27 -2.49
N ILE A 45 5.14 -2.82 -1.27
CA ILE A 45 3.92 -3.37 -0.66
C ILE A 45 2.86 -2.28 -0.53
N ARG A 46 3.22 -1.11 0.02
CA ARG A 46 2.29 0.03 0.13
C ARG A 46 1.77 0.48 -1.24
N ARG A 47 2.63 0.51 -2.27
CA ARG A 47 2.23 0.83 -3.65
C ARG A 47 1.27 -0.22 -4.23
N LYS A 48 1.45 -1.51 -3.92
CA LYS A 48 0.52 -2.57 -4.31
C LYS A 48 -0.83 -2.43 -3.62
N LEU A 49 -0.85 -2.12 -2.32
CA LEU A 49 -2.10 -1.86 -1.59
C LEU A 49 -2.86 -0.66 -2.16
N ARG A 50 -2.17 0.45 -2.47
CA ARG A 50 -2.77 1.58 -3.21
C ARG A 50 -3.29 1.18 -4.58
N CYS A 51 -2.60 0.28 -5.29
CA CYS A 51 -3.03 -0.22 -6.60
C CYS A 51 -4.33 -1.04 -6.49
N ILE A 52 -4.47 -1.87 -5.45
CA ILE A 52 -5.71 -2.58 -5.14
C ILE A 52 -6.84 -1.57 -4.91
N GLN A 53 -6.59 -0.56 -4.08
CA GLN A 53 -7.58 0.46 -3.75
C GLN A 53 -8.04 1.26 -4.98
N TRP A 54 -7.12 1.65 -5.85
CA TRP A 54 -7.44 2.32 -7.12
C TRP A 54 -8.31 1.44 -8.04
N LYS A 55 -8.01 0.14 -8.11
CA LYS A 55 -8.78 -0.83 -8.92
C LYS A 55 -10.17 -1.09 -8.36
N GLN A 56 -10.35 -1.05 -7.03
CA GLN A 56 -11.67 -1.15 -6.40
C GLN A 56 -12.57 0.01 -6.83
N TRP A 57 -12.01 1.21 -6.98
CA TRP A 57 -12.71 2.36 -7.54
C TRP A 57 -12.79 2.30 -9.07
N LYS A 58 -13.59 1.36 -9.58
CA LYS A 58 -13.66 1.07 -11.02
C LYS A 58 -14.05 2.28 -11.89
N ARG A 59 -14.98 3.11 -11.41
CA ARG A 59 -15.57 4.21 -12.17
C ARG A 59 -14.87 5.55 -11.85
N PRO A 60 -14.60 6.43 -12.84
CA PRO A 60 -13.99 7.75 -12.59
C PRO A 60 -14.72 8.57 -11.54
N ARG A 61 -16.06 8.61 -11.60
CA ARG A 61 -16.90 9.29 -10.59
C ARG A 61 -16.64 8.77 -9.17
N ALA A 62 -16.47 7.45 -9.02
CA ALA A 62 -16.18 6.84 -7.72
C ALA A 62 -14.76 7.18 -7.24
N ARG A 63 -13.76 7.21 -8.14
CA ARG A 63 -12.40 7.63 -7.80
C ARG A 63 -12.37 9.07 -7.30
N ALA A 64 -12.95 10.00 -8.05
CA ALA A 64 -12.99 11.42 -7.69
C ALA A 64 -13.69 11.60 -6.33
N ARG A 65 -14.86 10.97 -6.13
CA ARG A 65 -15.59 11.00 -4.86
C ARG A 65 -14.74 10.50 -3.69
N ASN A 66 -14.08 9.35 -3.83
CA ASN A 66 -13.29 8.79 -2.74
C ASN A 66 -12.00 9.59 -2.49
N LEU A 67 -11.36 10.13 -3.52
CA LEU A 67 -10.22 11.04 -3.36
C LEU A 67 -10.62 12.30 -2.57
N MET A 68 -11.77 12.91 -2.89
CA MET A 68 -12.29 14.05 -2.13
C MET A 68 -12.62 13.67 -0.68
N LYS A 69 -13.21 12.50 -0.44
CA LYS A 69 -13.41 11.96 0.93
C LYS A 69 -12.11 11.76 1.71
N ARG A 70 -10.97 11.67 1.01
CA ARG A 70 -9.63 11.55 1.60
C ARG A 70 -8.89 12.90 1.67
N GLY A 71 -9.60 14.01 1.47
CA GLY A 71 -9.07 15.36 1.68
C GLY A 71 -8.51 16.04 0.43
N LEU A 72 -8.56 15.40 -0.75
CA LEU A 72 -8.12 16.08 -1.97
C LEU A 72 -9.16 17.11 -2.43
N ASP A 73 -8.69 18.27 -2.88
CA ASP A 73 -9.51 19.24 -3.60
C ASP A 73 -10.24 18.60 -4.81
N LYS A 74 -11.43 19.11 -5.11
CA LYS A 74 -12.31 18.63 -6.19
C LYS A 74 -11.63 18.65 -7.55
N VAL A 75 -10.97 19.76 -7.91
CA VAL A 75 -10.31 19.90 -9.22
C VAL A 75 -9.17 18.89 -9.33
N ARG A 76 -8.33 18.79 -8.30
CA ARG A 76 -7.22 17.83 -8.27
C ARG A 76 -7.71 16.38 -8.30
N ALA A 77 -8.77 16.05 -7.56
CA ALA A 77 -9.36 14.72 -7.54
C ALA A 77 -9.82 14.31 -8.94
N TRP A 78 -10.57 15.18 -9.64
CA TRP A 78 -11.02 14.90 -11.01
C TRP A 78 -9.87 14.78 -12.01
N LYS A 79 -8.91 15.70 -11.96
CA LYS A 79 -7.71 15.66 -12.83
C LYS A 79 -6.91 14.37 -12.65
N SER A 80 -6.87 13.84 -11.43
CA SER A 80 -6.24 12.55 -11.13
C SER A 80 -6.97 11.37 -11.76
N THR A 81 -8.29 11.45 -11.95
CA THR A 81 -9.06 10.36 -12.57
C THR A 81 -8.99 10.32 -14.09
N SER A 82 -8.76 11.47 -14.73
CA SER A 82 -8.80 11.66 -16.18
C SER A 82 -7.42 11.78 -16.84
N ASN A 83 -6.36 11.37 -16.15
CA ASN A 83 -4.97 11.55 -16.59
C ASN A 83 -4.48 10.50 -17.62
N GLY A 84 -5.33 9.57 -18.06
CA GLY A 84 -4.99 8.51 -19.02
C GLY A 84 -4.01 7.44 -18.50
N ARG A 85 -3.58 7.51 -17.24
CA ARG A 85 -2.56 6.60 -16.69
C ARG A 85 -3.18 5.32 -16.11
N GLY A 86 -2.43 4.23 -16.19
CA GLY A 86 -2.82 2.93 -15.64
C GLY A 86 -2.84 2.87 -14.11
N SER A 87 -3.41 1.79 -13.55
CA SER A 87 -3.55 1.60 -12.10
C SER A 87 -2.23 1.60 -11.32
N TRP A 88 -1.18 0.98 -11.86
CA TRP A 88 0.14 0.92 -11.22
C TRP A 88 0.84 2.28 -11.20
N TRP A 89 0.62 3.10 -12.23
CA TRP A 89 1.16 4.46 -12.27
C TRP A 89 0.46 5.31 -11.21
N ASN A 90 -0.88 5.31 -11.19
CA ASN A 90 -1.65 6.08 -10.20
C ASN A 90 -1.34 5.66 -8.77
N SER A 91 -1.08 4.37 -8.51
CA SER A 91 -0.78 3.90 -7.15
C SER A 91 0.53 4.42 -6.56
N GLY A 92 1.45 4.93 -7.38
CA GLY A 92 2.67 5.61 -6.94
C GLY A 92 2.60 7.13 -7.04
N ALA A 93 1.52 7.69 -7.60
CA ALA A 93 1.41 9.12 -7.85
C ALA A 93 1.05 9.89 -6.56
N SER A 94 1.37 11.19 -6.55
CA SER A 94 1.19 12.06 -5.38
C SER A 94 -0.23 12.05 -4.82
N HIS A 95 -1.25 12.06 -5.68
CA HIS A 95 -2.66 12.03 -5.25
C HIS A 95 -3.04 10.76 -4.49
N MET A 96 -2.45 9.60 -4.83
CA MET A 96 -2.69 8.36 -4.09
C MET A 96 -1.83 8.25 -2.84
N ASN A 97 -0.62 8.81 -2.83
CA ASN A 97 0.21 8.87 -1.63
C ASN A 97 -0.42 9.79 -0.58
N GLU A 98 -1.09 10.86 -0.99
CA GLU A 98 -1.84 11.75 -0.11
C GLU A 98 -3.15 11.12 0.39
N ALA A 99 -3.90 10.46 -0.50
CA ALA A 99 -5.14 9.79 -0.10
C ALA A 99 -4.91 8.55 0.81
N PHE A 100 -3.74 7.91 0.68
CA PHE A 100 -3.32 6.71 1.40
C PHE A 100 -1.84 6.82 1.82
N PRO A 101 -1.55 7.66 2.82
CA PRO A 101 -0.20 7.83 3.34
C PRO A 101 0.26 6.57 4.06
N LYS A 102 1.55 6.50 4.40
CA LYS A 102 2.11 5.39 5.21
C LYS A 102 1.27 5.16 6.49
N LEU A 103 0.95 6.25 7.20
CA LEU A 103 0.17 6.22 8.43
C LEU A 103 -1.19 5.51 8.28
N PHE A 104 -1.85 5.65 7.14
CA PHE A 104 -3.11 4.94 6.89
C PHE A 104 -2.93 3.42 6.93
N PHE A 105 -1.83 2.90 6.38
CA PHE A 105 -1.55 1.46 6.41
C PHE A 105 -1.05 1.00 7.77
N ASP A 106 -0.26 1.83 8.46
CA ASP A 106 0.19 1.56 9.83
C ASP A 106 -1.02 1.42 10.78
N GLN A 107 -2.02 2.31 10.66
CA GLN A 107 -3.28 2.26 11.43
C GLN A 107 -4.13 1.02 11.13
N LEU A 108 -3.97 0.42 9.95
CA LEU A 108 -4.59 -0.86 9.60
C LEU A 108 -3.78 -2.08 10.06
N GLY A 109 -2.66 -1.87 10.75
CA GLY A 109 -1.81 -2.92 11.28
C GLY A 109 -0.76 -3.46 10.30
N LEU A 110 -0.49 -2.75 9.18
CA LEU A 110 0.58 -3.17 8.27
C LEU A 110 1.94 -3.08 8.99
N VAL A 111 2.62 -4.23 9.08
CA VAL A 111 3.97 -4.32 9.67
C VAL A 111 5.03 -3.68 8.77
N SER A 112 6.04 -3.04 9.37
CA SER A 112 7.26 -2.64 8.66
C SER A 112 8.26 -3.78 8.63
N LEU A 113 8.68 -4.17 7.44
CA LEU A 113 9.69 -5.22 7.27
C LEU A 113 11.04 -4.78 7.83
N LEU A 114 11.46 -3.55 7.55
CA LEU A 114 12.72 -3.02 8.05
C LEU A 114 12.69 -2.90 9.57
N GLY A 115 11.60 -2.39 10.15
CA GLY A 115 11.45 -2.29 11.59
C GLY A 115 11.46 -3.66 12.28
N GLN A 116 10.86 -4.68 11.65
CA GLN A 116 10.92 -6.04 12.17
C GLN A 116 12.31 -6.65 12.07
N LEU A 117 13.04 -6.42 10.96
CA LEU A 117 14.41 -6.88 10.80
C LEU A 117 15.32 -6.28 11.88
N GLN A 118 15.24 -4.97 12.10
CA GLN A 118 16.03 -4.29 13.13
C GLN A 118 15.76 -4.87 14.52
N LYS A 119 14.48 -5.12 14.87
CA LYS A 119 14.12 -5.77 16.14
C LYS A 119 14.75 -7.15 16.29
N LEU A 120 14.74 -7.97 15.23
CA LEU A 120 15.32 -9.31 15.28
C LEU A 120 16.85 -9.28 15.39
N GLN A 121 17.50 -8.32 14.74
CA GLN A 121 18.96 -8.17 14.77
C GLN A 121 19.47 -7.62 16.12
N CYS A 122 18.66 -6.84 16.84
CA CYS A 122 19.02 -6.36 18.19
C CYS A 122 18.87 -7.42 19.30
N THR A 123 18.19 -8.53 19.04
CA THR A 123 17.97 -9.61 20.01
C THR A 123 18.96 -10.77 19.84
N LEU A 124 19.86 -10.70 18.86
CA LEU A 124 20.97 -11.62 18.65
C LEU A 124 22.21 -11.12 19.40
#